data_AF-D4YLX5-F1
#
_entry.id   AF-D4YLX5-F1
#
_cell.length_a   1.000
_cell.length_b   1.000
_cell.length_c   1.000
_cell.angle_alpha   90.00
_cell.angle_beta   90.00
_cell.angle_gamma   90.00
#
_symmetry.space_group_name_H-M   'P 1'
#
loop_
_entity.id
_entity.type
_entity.pdbx_description
1 polymer ?
#
loop_
_entity_poly.entity_id
_entity_poly.type
_entity_poly.pdbx_seq_one_letter_code
_entity_poly.pdbx_strand_id
1 'polypeptide(L)'
;MHILFIVLGCAALGIIIAILPWGFTGIIGWLIAGPVAILMLGNFTTTDVRRRAAGMYASRSAATTLYWMAAILTLIAVIVTAILTALWVGRL
;
A
#
# COMPACT_ATOMS: atom_id res chain seq x y z
N MET A 1 -14.20 -2.94 2.80
CA MET A 1 -14.14 -1.71 1.98
C MET A 1 -13.32 -0.62 2.67
N HIS A 2 -13.61 -0.26 3.92
CA HIS A 2 -12.82 0.73 4.69
C HIS A 2 -11.30 0.46 4.70
N ILE A 3 -10.88 -0.81 4.84
CA ILE A 3 -9.45 -1.18 4.82
C ILE A 3 -8.76 -0.79 3.51
N LEU A 4 -9.42 -0.92 2.35
CA LEU A 4 -8.81 -0.56 1.06
C LEU A 4 -8.58 0.94 0.93
N PHE A 5 -9.48 1.76 1.46
CA PHE A 5 -9.28 3.22 1.51
C PHE A 5 -8.11 3.60 2.42
N ILE A 6 -7.93 2.89 3.53
CA ILE A 6 -6.78 3.08 4.43
C ILE A 6 -5.49 2.70 3.71
N VAL A 7 -5.46 1.57 2.99
CA VAL A 7 -4.28 1.16 2.20
C VAL A 7 -3.93 2.19 1.13
N LEU A 8 -4.93 2.70 0.40
CA LEU A 8 -4.72 3.79 -0.56
C LEU A 8 -4.15 5.05 0.11
N GLY A 9 -4.69 5.41 1.28
CA GLY A 9 -4.19 6.52 2.10
C GLY A 9 -2.74 6.33 2.54
N CYS A 10 -2.39 5.14 3.05
CA CYS A 10 -1.02 4.79 3.45
C CYS A 10 -0.05 4.84 2.26
N ALA A 11 -0.44 4.31 1.09
CA ALA A 11 0.39 4.36 -0.10
C ALA A 11 0.63 5.80 -0.57
N ALA A 12 -0.42 6.63 -0.62
CA ALA A 12 -0.29 8.05 -0.96
C ALA A 12 0.56 8.83 0.05
N LEU A 13 0.32 8.64 1.35
CA LEU A 13 1.11 9.26 2.42
C LEU A 13 2.57 8.84 2.38
N GLY A 14 2.86 7.56 2.13
CA GLY A 14 4.22 7.06 2.00
C GLY A 14 5.00 7.73 0.87
N ILE A 15 4.35 7.96 -0.28
CA ILE A 15 4.93 8.73 -1.40
C ILE A 15 5.16 10.18 -0.98
N ILE A 16 4.16 10.85 -0.39
CA ILE A 16 4.27 12.24 0.03
C ILE A 16 5.45 12.41 1.00
N ILE A 17 5.56 11.52 1.99
CA ILE A 17 6.63 11.53 2.99
C ILE A 17 8.00 11.31 2.33
N ALA A 18 8.10 10.37 1.39
CA ALA A 18 9.37 10.07 0.72
C ALA A 18 9.90 11.22 -0.16
N ILE A 19 9.03 12.14 -0.61
CA ILE A 19 9.44 13.29 -1.43
C ILE A 19 10.04 14.43 -0.58
N LEU A 20 9.84 14.43 0.74
CA LEU A 20 10.44 15.47 1.59
C LEU A 20 11.98 15.46 1.48
N PRO A 21 12.62 16.64 1.52
CA PRO A 21 14.07 16.78 1.31
C PRO A 21 14.94 16.22 2.45
N TRP A 22 14.31 15.68 3.49
CA TRP A 22 15.01 15.14 4.65
C TRP A 22 15.38 13.69 4.38
N GLY A 23 16.67 13.39 4.35
CA GLY A 23 17.18 12.09 3.92
C GLY A 23 16.51 10.83 4.48
N PHE A 24 16.15 10.84 5.76
CA PHE A 24 15.53 9.70 6.43
C PHE A 24 14.03 9.53 6.09
N THR A 25 13.37 10.51 5.47
CA THR A 25 11.94 10.42 5.15
C THR A 25 11.67 9.42 4.04
N GLY A 26 12.64 9.13 3.17
CA GLY A 26 12.55 8.02 2.21
C GLY A 26 12.31 6.67 2.90
N ILE A 27 13.03 6.41 4.01
CA ILE A 27 12.90 5.18 4.80
C ILE A 27 11.52 5.12 5.48
N ILE A 28 11.06 6.24 6.05
CA ILE A 28 9.75 6.31 6.70
C ILE A 28 8.63 6.12 5.67
N GLY A 29 8.73 6.79 4.52
CA GLY A 29 7.80 6.65 3.42
C GLY A 29 7.75 5.22 2.90
N TRP A 30 8.90 4.56 2.78
CA TRP A 30 9.01 3.15 2.40
C TRP A 30 8.37 2.23 3.44
N LEU A 31 8.57 2.47 4.73
CA LEU A 31 7.99 1.65 5.80
C LEU A 31 6.45 1.70 5.80
N ILE A 32 5.89 2.89 5.56
CA ILE A 32 4.44 3.12 5.50
C ILE A 32 3.85 2.56 4.20
N ALA A 33 4.48 2.84 3.06
CA ALA A 33 4.01 2.37 1.76
C ALA A 33 4.23 0.87 1.53
N GLY A 34 5.24 0.27 2.17
CA GLY A 34 5.58 -1.14 2.02
C GLY A 34 4.98 -1.98 3.13
N PRO A 35 5.75 -2.31 4.18
CA PRO A 35 5.33 -3.22 5.24
C PRO A 35 3.91 -2.96 5.76
N VAL A 36 3.58 -1.71 6.11
CA VAL A 36 2.27 -1.38 6.71
C VAL A 36 1.13 -1.60 5.71
N ALA A 37 1.24 -1.05 4.50
CA ALA A 37 0.20 -1.18 3.48
C ALA A 37 0.05 -2.64 2.99
N ILE A 38 1.15 -3.38 2.84
CA ILE A 38 1.13 -4.80 2.46
C ILE A 38 0.47 -5.66 3.53
N LEU A 39 0.77 -5.44 4.81
CA LEU A 39 0.14 -6.17 5.91
C LEU A 39 -1.37 -5.92 5.96
N MET A 40 -1.80 -4.67 5.76
CA MET A 40 -3.21 -4.31 5.69
C MET A 40 -3.92 -4.94 4.48
N LEU A 41 -3.26 -4.96 3.32
CA LEU A 41 -3.80 -5.59 2.10
C LEU A 41 -3.90 -7.11 2.28
N GLY A 42 -2.92 -7.74 2.92
CA GLY A 42 -2.96 -9.16 3.31
C GLY A 42 -4.12 -9.48 4.26
N ASN A 43 -4.36 -8.65 5.28
CA ASN A 43 -5.49 -8.82 6.19
C ASN A 43 -6.85 -8.65 5.49
N PHE A 44 -6.93 -7.74 4.52
CA PHE A 44 -8.11 -7.63 3.67
C PHE A 44 -8.32 -8.90 2.84
N THR A 45 -7.27 -9.44 2.22
CA THR A 45 -7.36 -10.66 1.41
C THR A 45 -7.78 -11.87 2.24
N THR A 46 -7.22 -12.06 3.44
CA THR A 46 -7.60 -13.18 4.31
C THR A 46 -9.05 -13.08 4.78
N THR A 47 -9.50 -11.88 5.15
CA THR A 47 -10.90 -11.65 5.53
C THR A 47 -11.86 -11.81 4.36
N ASP A 48 -11.46 -11.42 3.15
CA ASP A 48 -12.26 -11.61 1.92
C ASP A 48 -12.36 -13.09 1.54
N VAL A 49 -11.26 -13.85 1.61
CA VAL A 49 -11.25 -15.31 1.38
C VAL A 49 -12.16 -16.03 2.37
N ARG A 50 -12.10 -15.67 3.66
CA ARG A 50 -12.95 -16.26 4.70
C ARG A 50 -14.43 -15.98 4.45
N ARG A 51 -14.75 -14.79 3.92
CA ARG A 51 -16.11 -14.40 3.53
C ARG A 51 -16.60 -15.14 2.28
N ARG A 52 -15.73 -15.35 1.28
CA ARG A 52 -16.04 -16.14 0.08
C ARG A 52 -16.34 -17.61 0.41
N ALA A 53 -15.67 -18.16 1.42
CA ALA A 53 -15.91 -19.53 1.88
C ALA A 53 -17.27 -19.73 2.60
N ALA A 54 -17.94 -18.66 3.03
CA ALA A 54 -19.20 -18.73 3.78
C ALA A 54 -20.46 -18.90 2.88
N GLY A 55 -20.29 -19.15 1.58
CA GLY A 55 -21.33 -19.73 0.71
C GLY A 55 -22.37 -18.78 0.09
N MET A 56 -22.58 -17.57 0.63
CA MET A 56 -23.59 -16.62 0.09
C MET A 56 -22.97 -15.27 -0.29
N TYR A 57 -22.07 -15.23 -1.28
CA TYR A 57 -21.51 -13.97 -1.77
C TYR A 57 -21.95 -13.67 -3.20
N ALA A 58 -22.73 -12.60 -3.38
CA ALA A 58 -22.87 -11.91 -4.67
C ALA A 58 -21.57 -11.15 -4.96
N SER A 59 -20.88 -11.51 -6.05
CA SER A 59 -19.65 -10.83 -6.47
C SER A 59 -19.91 -9.34 -6.66
N ARG A 60 -19.41 -8.51 -5.73
CA ARG A 60 -19.46 -7.05 -5.85
C ARG A 60 -18.23 -6.59 -6.61
N SER A 61 -18.35 -6.49 -7.93
CA SER A 61 -17.29 -6.07 -8.87
C SER A 61 -16.46 -4.87 -8.38
N ALA A 62 -17.11 -3.87 -7.76
CA ALA A 62 -16.45 -2.69 -7.21
C ALA A 62 -15.37 -2.98 -6.15
N ALA A 63 -15.53 -4.03 -5.33
CA ALA A 63 -14.53 -4.38 -4.31
C ALA A 63 -13.28 -5.00 -4.92
N THR A 64 -13.44 -5.76 -6.01
CA THR A 64 -12.34 -6.36 -6.77
C THR A 64 -11.51 -5.30 -7.48
N THR A 65 -12.16 -4.34 -8.14
CA THR A 65 -11.46 -3.20 -8.77
C THR A 65 -10.67 -2.41 -7.73
N LEU A 66 -11.28 -2.09 -6.58
CA LEU A 66 -10.64 -1.31 -5.53
C LEU A 66 -9.44 -2.04 -4.91
N TYR A 67 -9.51 -3.37 -4.79
CA TYR A 67 -8.38 -4.20 -4.36
C TYR A 67 -7.19 -4.10 -5.33
N TRP A 68 -7.44 -4.23 -6.63
CA TRP A 68 -6.37 -4.13 -7.64
C TRP A 68 -5.77 -2.73 -7.69
N MET A 69 -6.59 -1.68 -7.60
CA MET A 69 -6.09 -0.30 -7.51
C MET A 69 -5.18 -0.11 -6.29
N ALA A 70 -5.61 -0.60 -5.12
CA ALA A 70 -4.79 -0.54 -3.91
C ALA A 70 -3.48 -1.32 -4.10
N ALA A 71 -3.53 -2.56 -4.60
CA ALA A 71 -2.33 -3.38 -4.81
C ALA A 71 -1.32 -2.72 -5.75
N ILE A 72 -1.77 -2.21 -6.90
CA ILE A 72 -0.92 -1.52 -7.89
C ILE A 72 -0.33 -0.25 -7.28
N LEU A 73 -1.14 0.56 -6.60
CA LEU A 73 -0.65 1.80 -5.98
C LEU A 73 0.39 1.50 -4.88
N THR A 74 0.16 0.47 -4.08
CA THR A 74 1.10 0.04 -3.04
C THR A 74 2.44 -0.38 -3.66
N LEU A 75 2.39 -1.15 -4.75
CA LEU A 75 3.59 -1.57 -5.48
C LEU A 75 4.38 -0.36 -6.01
N ILE A 76 3.70 0.59 -6.66
CA ILE A 76 4.33 1.82 -7.18
C ILE A 76 4.95 2.62 -6.04
N ALA A 77 4.22 2.79 -4.93
CA ALA A 77 4.69 3.54 -3.78
C ALA A 77 5.98 2.92 -3.19
N VAL A 78 6.05 1.59 -3.05
CA VAL A 78 7.25 0.90 -2.58
C VAL A 78 8.43 1.11 -3.53
N ILE A 79 8.23 0.99 -4.84
CA ILE A 79 9.30 1.19 -5.83
C ILE A 79 9.82 2.63 -5.77
N VAL A 80 8.93 3.62 -5.78
CA VAL A 80 9.29 5.04 -5.76
C VAL A 80 10.04 5.39 -4.47
N THR A 81 9.51 4.97 -3.32
CA THR A 81 10.16 5.23 -2.01
C THR A 81 11.51 4.54 -1.88
N ALA A 82 11.67 3.33 -2.42
CA ALA A 82 12.96 2.64 -2.46
C ALA A 82 13.99 3.36 -3.34
N ILE A 83 13.59 3.83 -4.53
CA ILE A 83 14.46 4.60 -5.43
C ILE A 83 14.90 5.91 -4.77
N LEU A 84 13.96 6.67 -4.19
CA LEU A 84 14.26 7.94 -3.51
C LEU A 84 15.24 7.72 -2.35
N THR A 85 15.05 6.65 -1.58
CA THR A 85 15.96 6.28 -0.50
C THR A 85 17.35 5.93 -1.03
N ALA A 86 17.44 5.13 -2.10
CA ALA A 86 18.72 4.77 -2.71
C ALA A 86 19.46 5.97 -3.29
N LEU A 87 18.75 6.91 -3.92
CA LEU A 87 19.32 8.16 -4.44
C LEU A 87 19.85 9.05 -3.32
N TRP A 88 19.17 9.10 -2.18
CA TRP A 88 19.67 9.82 -1.01
C TRP A 88 20.93 9.17 -0.44
N VAL A 89 20.92 7.85 -0.23
CA VAL A 89 22.09 7.11 0.28
C VAL A 89 23.28 7.25 -0.66
N GLY A 90 23.08 7.24 -1.97
CA GLY A 90 24.16 7.43 -2.95
C GLY A 90 24.71 8.86 -3.03
N ARG A 91 24.09 9.84 -2.35
CA ARG A 91 24.57 11.23 -2.25
C ARG A 91 25.30 11.53 -0.94
N LEU A 92 25.25 10.62 0.03
CA LEU A 92 26.05 10.66 1.26
C LEU A 92 27.50 10.25 0.98
#